data_AF-A0A5C7X7I1-F1
#
_entry.id   AF-A0A5C7X7I1-F1
#
_cell.length_a   1.000
_cell.length_b   1.000
_cell.length_c   1.000
_cell.angle_alpha   90.00
_cell.angle_beta   90.00
_cell.angle_gamma   90.00
#
_symmetry.space_group_name_H-M   'P 1'
#
loop_
_entity.id
_entity.type
_entity.pdbx_description
1 polymer ?
#
loop_
_entity_poly.entity_id
_entity_poly.type
_entity_poly.pdbx_seq_one_letter_code
_entity_poly.pdbx_strand_id
1 'polypeptide(L)'
;MNLASGLMKLGLSVITFTYSLSVFAVNLAEVKKGEYLARVGDCISCHTAPHGKPYAGGLPMLTPVGAIYTTNITPDAETGIGRYTESEFAHALRRGVAKDGHHLYPAMPYPSYAKVSDADIHYLYLYFMHGVKPVRQSNKASEIPWPLNYRFPLAVWNRIFLDKQTYQADASKDASWNRGAYLVQGLGHCGACHTPRGLAFQEKGLTHASDHFLSGETLEGWSATNLRGDHNTGLGRWSEADILVYLKSGANQHSSAFGTMTTVINNSTEGMTTEDLSGIATYLKTIKGTNDKHQKPYQYDPNATQAQFKTVTSYPGARLYQQYCVACHGQDGKGVAPYLSPLAGNPAVMDPDPSSLINVILNGSPQLKAQGVAAPFNMPKFRHMLNDTEVAQLVSFMQTAWNHPLEATSAQDVAKIRKLAPSAH
;
A
#
# COMPACT_ATOMS: atom_id res chain seq x y z
N MET A 1 81.84 50.04 -24.92
CA MET A 1 80.57 50.47 -24.29
C MET A 1 79.64 49.26 -24.34
N ASN A 2 79.60 48.46 -23.25
CA ASN A 2 78.52 48.40 -22.23
C ASN A 2 77.19 47.88 -22.82
N LEU A 3 76.43 46.92 -22.26
CA LEU A 3 76.34 46.30 -20.93
C LEU A 3 75.42 45.05 -21.03
N ALA A 4 75.38 44.25 -19.97
CA ALA A 4 74.85 42.89 -19.87
C ALA A 4 73.34 42.73 -19.54
N SER A 5 72.85 41.49 -19.76
CA SER A 5 71.89 40.68 -18.98
C SER A 5 70.43 41.10 -18.73
N GLY A 6 69.50 40.15 -18.97
CA GLY A 6 68.14 40.15 -18.41
C GLY A 6 67.28 38.96 -18.87
N LEU A 7 67.32 37.84 -18.15
CA LEU A 7 66.39 36.70 -18.28
C LEU A 7 65.09 37.01 -17.53
N MET A 8 63.93 36.83 -18.17
CA MET A 8 62.61 36.93 -17.54
C MET A 8 61.85 35.61 -17.75
N LYS A 9 61.67 34.84 -16.66
CA LYS A 9 60.82 33.64 -16.60
C LYS A 9 59.39 34.10 -16.27
N LEU A 10 58.42 33.85 -17.15
CA LEU A 10 57.00 33.85 -16.79
C LEU A 10 56.57 32.40 -16.48
N GLY A 11 56.25 32.15 -15.22
CA GLY A 11 55.56 30.93 -14.80
C GLY A 11 54.05 31.09 -15.01
N LEU A 12 53.46 30.20 -15.81
CA LEU A 12 52.01 30.08 -15.96
C LEU A 12 51.53 29.02 -14.95
N SER A 13 50.97 29.46 -13.82
CA SER A 13 50.26 28.56 -12.90
C SER A 13 48.89 28.22 -13.48
N VAL A 14 48.73 27.00 -13.98
CA VAL A 14 47.42 26.40 -14.26
C VAL A 14 46.88 25.86 -12.95
N ILE A 15 45.97 26.60 -12.31
CA ILE A 15 45.20 26.10 -11.17
C ILE A 15 44.04 25.28 -11.73
N THR A 16 44.18 23.95 -11.75
CA THR A 16 43.10 23.02 -12.10
C THR A 16 42.05 22.99 -10.98
N PHE A 17 40.84 23.44 -11.32
CA PHE A 17 39.65 23.44 -10.45
C PHE A 17 38.99 22.04 -10.45
N THR A 18 39.54 21.09 -9.69
CA THR A 18 39.03 19.70 -9.64
C THR A 18 38.07 19.41 -8.48
N TYR A 19 37.74 20.39 -7.64
CA TYR A 19 36.94 20.17 -6.42
C TYR A 19 35.42 20.23 -6.59
N SER A 20 34.89 20.69 -7.74
CA SER A 20 33.44 20.90 -7.91
C SER A 20 32.68 19.77 -8.62
N LEU A 21 33.33 18.72 -9.12
CA LEU A 21 32.60 17.61 -9.77
C LEU A 21 32.14 16.53 -8.77
N SER A 22 32.88 16.31 -7.68
CA SER A 22 32.57 15.27 -6.69
C SER A 22 31.38 15.63 -5.80
N VAL A 23 31.27 16.89 -5.36
CA VAL A 23 30.19 17.33 -4.44
C VAL A 23 28.82 17.30 -5.11
N PHE A 24 28.72 17.69 -6.38
CA PHE A 24 27.45 17.65 -7.13
C PHE A 24 27.01 16.21 -7.46
N ALA A 25 27.95 15.31 -7.74
CA ALA A 25 27.66 13.91 -7.99
C ALA A 25 27.11 13.18 -6.75
N VAL A 26 27.64 13.51 -5.57
CA VAL A 26 27.18 12.97 -4.28
C VAL A 26 25.74 13.41 -3.99
N ASN A 27 25.42 14.71 -4.14
CA ASN A 27 24.07 15.22 -3.88
C ASN A 27 23.00 14.56 -4.80
N LEU A 28 23.32 14.35 -6.08
CA LEU A 28 22.37 13.70 -7.00
C LEU A 28 22.09 12.23 -6.63
N ALA A 29 23.09 11.48 -6.15
CA ALA A 29 22.90 10.10 -5.71
C ALA A 29 21.99 10.03 -4.47
N GLU A 30 22.16 10.97 -3.54
CA GLU A 30 21.35 11.09 -2.33
C GLU A 30 19.89 11.47 -2.65
N VAL A 31 19.69 12.43 -3.57
CA VAL A 31 18.36 12.79 -4.09
C VAL A 31 17.68 11.60 -4.76
N LYS A 32 18.39 10.81 -5.57
CA LYS A 32 17.85 9.58 -6.18
C LYS A 32 17.48 8.53 -5.14
N LYS A 33 18.27 8.39 -4.07
CA LYS A 33 17.94 7.51 -2.95
C LYS A 33 16.68 8.00 -2.23
N GLY A 34 16.52 9.30 -2.06
CA GLY A 34 15.30 9.91 -1.53
C GLY A 34 14.08 9.69 -2.42
N GLU A 35 14.24 9.79 -3.74
CA GLU A 35 13.18 9.47 -4.72
C GLU A 35 12.72 8.02 -4.58
N TYR A 36 13.67 7.09 -4.48
CA TYR A 36 13.40 5.68 -4.23
C TYR A 36 12.62 5.48 -2.92
N LEU A 37 13.04 6.10 -1.83
CA LEU A 37 12.38 5.97 -0.53
C LEU A 37 10.98 6.62 -0.53
N ALA A 38 10.78 7.74 -1.23
CA ALA A 38 9.48 8.37 -1.39
C ALA A 38 8.52 7.48 -2.19
N ARG A 39 9.06 6.71 -3.13
CA ARG A 39 8.34 5.65 -3.84
C ARG A 39 7.98 4.48 -2.91
N VAL A 40 8.94 3.93 -2.17
CA VAL A 40 8.69 2.87 -1.17
C VAL A 40 7.61 3.29 -0.18
N GLY A 41 7.67 4.54 0.30
CA GLY A 41 6.70 5.14 1.22
C GLY A 41 5.34 5.46 0.61
N ASP A 42 5.15 5.21 -0.68
CA ASP A 42 3.95 5.51 -1.46
C ASP A 42 3.45 6.96 -1.32
N CYS A 43 4.38 7.91 -1.13
CA CYS A 43 4.02 9.29 -0.79
C CYS A 43 3.17 9.95 -1.89
N ILE A 44 3.37 9.56 -3.15
CA ILE A 44 2.67 10.13 -4.30
C ILE A 44 1.18 9.78 -4.30
N SER A 45 0.80 8.59 -3.86
CA SER A 45 -0.59 8.11 -3.87
C SER A 45 -1.47 8.90 -2.91
N CYS A 46 -0.93 9.32 -1.77
CA CYS A 46 -1.65 10.15 -0.81
C CYS A 46 -1.54 11.64 -1.15
N HIS A 47 -0.36 12.13 -1.51
CA HIS A 47 -0.11 13.56 -1.70
C HIS A 47 -0.40 14.07 -3.12
N THR A 48 -1.20 13.35 -3.91
CA THR A 48 -1.60 13.79 -5.25
C THR A 48 -3.10 13.58 -5.43
N ALA A 49 -3.86 14.66 -5.62
CA ALA A 49 -5.28 14.54 -5.98
C ALA A 49 -5.45 13.92 -7.38
N PRO A 50 -6.61 13.30 -7.69
CA PRO A 50 -6.94 12.88 -9.05
C PRO A 50 -6.78 14.03 -10.04
N HIS A 51 -6.03 13.82 -11.11
CA HIS A 51 -5.64 14.84 -12.11
C HIS A 51 -4.87 16.05 -11.54
N GLY A 52 -4.40 15.96 -10.28
CA GLY A 52 -3.60 16.96 -9.61
C GLY A 52 -2.13 16.93 -10.03
N LYS A 53 -1.38 17.94 -9.57
CA LYS A 53 0.08 17.96 -9.73
C LYS A 53 0.73 17.04 -8.69
N PRO A 54 1.78 16.29 -9.04
CA PRO A 54 2.45 15.39 -8.10
C PRO A 54 2.82 16.08 -6.79
N TYR A 55 2.51 15.42 -5.67
CA TYR A 55 2.83 15.87 -4.30
C TYR A 55 2.16 17.18 -3.83
N ALA A 56 1.25 17.76 -4.61
CA ALA A 56 0.57 19.01 -4.28
C ALA A 56 -0.61 18.87 -3.30
N GLY A 57 -0.89 17.66 -2.81
CA GLY A 57 -1.98 17.36 -1.89
C GLY A 57 -3.37 17.43 -2.52
N GLY A 58 -4.39 17.50 -1.67
CA GLY A 58 -5.78 17.68 -2.05
C GLY A 58 -6.58 16.37 -2.23
N LEU A 59 -5.99 15.21 -1.94
CA LEU A 59 -6.73 13.95 -1.95
C LEU A 59 -7.69 13.92 -0.73
N PRO A 60 -9.00 13.69 -0.92
CA PRO A 60 -9.93 13.50 0.19
C PRO A 60 -9.72 12.12 0.82
N MET A 61 -9.54 12.09 2.13
CA MET A 61 -9.62 10.90 2.97
C MET A 61 -10.93 10.97 3.74
N LEU A 62 -11.84 10.04 3.46
CA LEU A 62 -13.18 10.06 4.04
C LEU A 62 -13.12 9.50 5.46
N THR A 63 -13.69 10.23 6.42
CA THR A 63 -13.91 9.72 7.78
C THR A 63 -15.40 9.75 8.10
N PRO A 64 -15.88 8.98 9.09
CA PRO A 64 -17.28 9.01 9.51
C PRO A 64 -17.79 10.40 9.94
N VAL A 65 -16.87 11.32 10.27
CA VAL A 65 -17.18 12.66 10.79
C VAL A 65 -16.84 13.79 9.81
N GLY A 66 -16.48 13.47 8.57
CA GLY A 66 -16.12 14.43 7.51
C GLY A 66 -14.82 14.08 6.79
N ALA A 67 -14.57 14.70 5.64
CA ALA A 67 -13.34 14.48 4.89
C ALA A 67 -12.16 15.27 5.48
N ILE A 68 -10.99 14.64 5.54
CA ILE A 68 -9.70 15.33 5.71
C ILE A 68 -8.99 15.35 4.35
N TYR A 69 -8.13 16.33 4.11
CA TYR A 69 -7.43 16.46 2.84
C TYR A 69 -5.92 16.33 3.04
N THR A 70 -5.26 15.60 2.14
CA THR A 70 -3.80 15.48 2.15
C THR A 70 -3.14 16.81 1.80
N THR A 71 -1.94 17.03 2.33
CA THR A 71 -1.24 18.31 2.25
C THR A 71 -0.30 18.39 1.04
N ASN A 72 0.00 19.60 0.61
CA ASN A 72 1.07 19.90 -0.33
C ASN A 72 2.43 19.69 0.35
N ILE A 73 3.21 18.73 -0.15
CA ILE A 73 4.57 18.41 0.33
C ILE A 73 5.65 18.75 -0.71
N THR A 74 5.32 19.60 -1.69
CA THR A 74 6.33 20.16 -2.61
C THR A 74 7.20 21.19 -1.89
N PRO A 75 8.39 21.55 -2.43
CA PRO A 75 9.27 22.54 -1.81
C PRO A 75 8.81 23.99 -2.03
N ASP A 76 7.54 24.21 -2.39
CA ASP A 76 6.97 25.56 -2.44
C ASP A 76 7.03 26.20 -1.04
N ALA A 77 7.59 27.41 -0.96
CA ALA A 77 7.88 28.06 0.30
C ALA A 77 6.65 28.67 0.99
N GLU A 78 5.53 28.84 0.30
CA GLU A 78 4.33 29.48 0.86
C GLU A 78 3.23 28.48 1.19
N THR A 79 3.07 27.46 0.35
CA THR A 79 1.96 26.52 0.42
C THR A 79 2.40 25.07 0.62
N GLY A 80 3.68 24.77 0.42
CA GLY A 80 4.29 23.45 0.63
C GLY A 80 5.21 23.41 1.84
N ILE A 81 6.19 22.50 1.80
CA ILE A 81 7.17 22.29 2.88
C ILE A 81 8.47 23.07 2.68
N GLY A 82 8.57 23.98 1.71
CA GLY A 82 9.83 24.67 1.36
C GLY A 82 10.49 25.49 2.46
N ARG A 83 9.79 25.74 3.59
CA ARG A 83 10.35 26.39 4.79
C ARG A 83 10.61 25.42 5.94
N TYR A 84 10.37 24.12 5.79
CA TYR A 84 10.68 23.14 6.82
C TYR A 84 12.19 22.97 6.91
N THR A 85 12.72 22.93 8.12
CA THR A 85 14.04 22.36 8.38
C THR A 85 13.95 20.83 8.33
N GLU A 86 15.09 20.16 8.15
CA GLU A 86 15.14 18.68 8.16
C GLU A 86 14.60 18.10 9.48
N SER A 87 14.88 18.75 10.61
CA SER A 87 14.36 18.35 11.92
C SER A 87 12.83 18.46 12.02
N GLU A 88 12.25 19.55 11.51
CA GLU A 88 10.80 19.73 11.44
C GLU A 88 10.15 18.70 10.49
N PHE A 89 10.79 18.40 9.37
CA PHE A 89 10.36 17.33 8.46
C PHE A 89 10.39 15.96 9.15
N ALA A 90 11.48 15.64 9.87
CA ALA A 90 11.61 14.41 10.64
C ALA A 90 10.53 14.29 11.74
N HIS A 91 10.17 15.40 12.40
CA HIS A 91 9.10 15.43 13.38
C HIS A 91 7.72 15.21 12.75
N ALA A 92 7.45 15.79 11.59
CA ALA A 92 6.20 15.55 10.87
C ALA A 92 6.08 14.06 10.50
N LEU A 93 7.11 13.48 9.89
CA LEU A 93 7.09 12.09 9.43
C LEU A 93 7.05 11.08 10.57
N ARG A 94 7.88 11.23 11.61
CA ARG A 94 8.04 10.21 12.67
C ARG A 94 7.16 10.43 13.89
N ARG A 95 6.67 11.65 14.09
CA ARG A 95 5.93 12.03 15.31
C ARG A 95 4.53 12.56 15.03
N GLY A 96 4.17 12.77 13.76
CA GLY A 96 2.89 13.36 13.40
C GLY A 96 2.75 14.77 13.99
N VAL A 97 3.82 15.57 13.98
CA VAL A 97 3.80 16.96 14.48
C VAL A 97 4.26 17.87 13.35
N ALA A 98 3.35 18.70 12.83
CA ALA A 98 3.63 19.65 11.77
C ALA A 98 4.56 20.79 12.27
N LYS A 99 5.10 21.58 11.33
CA LYS A 99 6.01 22.70 11.65
C LYS A 99 5.42 23.73 12.62
N ASP A 100 4.13 24.02 12.51
CA ASP A 100 3.40 24.94 13.39
C ASP A 100 3.02 24.31 14.74
N GLY A 101 3.44 23.06 15.00
CA GLY A 101 3.25 22.35 16.24
C GLY A 101 1.95 21.56 16.35
N HIS A 102 1.04 21.65 15.37
CA HIS A 102 -0.20 20.88 15.46
C HIS A 102 0.03 19.39 15.17
N HIS A 103 -0.77 18.53 15.82
CA HIS A 103 -0.72 17.08 15.61
C HIS A 103 -1.44 16.69 14.31
N LEU A 104 -0.80 15.87 13.50
CA LEU A 104 -1.36 15.26 12.29
C LEU A 104 -2.31 14.12 12.68
N TYR A 105 -3.34 13.91 11.86
CA TYR A 105 -4.19 12.72 12.00
C TYR A 105 -3.39 11.47 11.63
N PRO A 106 -3.58 10.34 12.34
CA PRO A 106 -2.92 9.07 12.03
C PRO A 106 -3.41 8.41 10.72
N ALA A 107 -4.15 9.14 9.89
CA ALA A 107 -4.33 8.82 8.48
C ALA A 107 -3.01 8.92 7.71
N MET A 108 -2.11 9.82 8.13
CA MET A 108 -0.70 9.70 7.76
C MET A 108 -0.08 8.61 8.66
N PRO A 109 0.57 7.57 8.10
CA PRO A 109 1.06 6.41 8.84
C PRO A 109 2.37 6.71 9.61
N TYR A 110 2.43 7.85 10.31
CA TYR A 110 3.57 8.23 11.12
C TYR A 110 3.94 7.21 12.23
N PRO A 111 3.03 6.38 12.77
CA PRO A 111 3.43 5.29 13.67
C PRO A 111 4.34 4.26 13.00
N SER A 112 4.12 3.94 11.71
CA SER A 112 5.02 3.10 10.93
C SER A 112 6.30 3.86 10.59
N TYR A 113 6.18 5.12 10.13
CA TYR A 113 7.34 5.92 9.74
C TYR A 113 8.28 6.26 10.89
N ALA A 114 7.85 6.14 12.16
CA ALA A 114 8.74 6.22 13.32
C ALA A 114 9.93 5.25 13.23
N LYS A 115 9.79 4.14 12.49
CA LYS A 115 10.85 3.14 12.26
C LYS A 115 11.95 3.62 11.31
N VAL A 116 11.72 4.66 10.52
CA VAL A 116 12.66 5.14 9.49
C VAL A 116 13.91 5.74 10.14
N SER A 117 15.07 5.34 9.62
CA SER A 117 16.37 5.80 10.10
C SER A 117 16.61 7.28 9.82
N ASP A 118 17.48 7.94 10.59
CA ASP A 118 17.83 9.34 10.35
C ASP A 118 18.45 9.54 8.96
N ALA A 119 19.24 8.58 8.48
CA ALA A 119 19.83 8.63 7.14
C ALA A 119 18.74 8.59 6.04
N ASP A 120 17.74 7.73 6.17
CA ASP A 120 16.66 7.66 5.17
C ASP A 120 15.72 8.89 5.24
N ILE A 121 15.54 9.48 6.42
CA ILE A 121 14.86 10.78 6.56
C ILE A 121 15.64 11.88 5.86
N HIS A 122 16.97 11.89 5.98
CA HIS A 122 17.84 12.85 5.29
C HIS A 122 17.68 12.75 3.76
N TYR A 123 17.73 11.54 3.20
CA TYR A 123 17.56 11.34 1.76
C TYR A 123 16.17 11.77 1.29
N LEU A 124 15.11 11.41 2.02
CA LEU A 124 13.75 11.87 1.74
C LEU A 124 13.67 13.40 1.72
N TYR A 125 14.24 14.05 2.73
CA TYR A 125 14.28 15.52 2.82
C TYR A 125 14.98 16.14 1.61
N LEU A 126 16.16 15.64 1.23
CA LEU A 126 16.87 16.10 0.03
C LEU A 126 16.04 15.92 -1.24
N TYR A 127 15.37 14.79 -1.40
CA TYR A 127 14.49 14.57 -2.56
C TYR A 127 13.33 15.56 -2.62
N PHE A 128 12.62 15.80 -1.51
CA PHE A 128 11.53 16.76 -1.54
C PHE A 128 12.02 18.20 -1.72
N MET A 129 13.19 18.56 -1.20
CA MET A 129 13.73 19.92 -1.33
C MET A 129 14.39 20.20 -2.68
N HIS A 130 14.96 19.18 -3.33
CA HIS A 130 15.81 19.37 -4.51
C HIS A 130 15.39 18.53 -5.73
N GLY A 131 14.66 17.44 -5.53
CA GLY A 131 14.16 16.55 -6.60
C GLY A 131 12.73 16.85 -7.05
N VAL A 132 11.88 17.39 -6.16
CA VAL A 132 10.47 17.67 -6.46
C VAL A 132 10.28 19.10 -7.01
N LYS A 133 9.45 19.24 -8.04
CA LYS A 133 9.09 20.56 -8.59
C LYS A 133 8.16 21.30 -7.61
N PRO A 134 8.43 22.58 -7.28
CA PRO A 134 7.55 23.35 -6.40
C PRO A 134 6.20 23.57 -7.06
N VAL A 135 5.12 23.41 -6.29
CA VAL A 135 3.76 23.69 -6.73
C VAL A 135 3.10 24.60 -5.71
N ARG A 136 2.76 25.82 -6.15
CA ARG A 136 1.96 26.75 -5.34
C ARG A 136 0.50 26.32 -5.34
N GLN A 137 0.08 25.62 -4.28
CA GLN A 137 -1.29 25.14 -4.09
C GLN A 137 -1.61 25.08 -2.59
N SER A 138 -2.53 25.92 -2.13
CA SER A 138 -2.96 25.95 -0.74
C SER A 138 -3.68 24.67 -0.33
N ASN A 139 -3.42 24.19 0.89
CA ASN A 139 -4.11 23.04 1.45
C ASN A 139 -5.61 23.31 1.63
N LYS A 140 -6.44 22.33 1.33
CA LYS A 140 -7.87 22.39 1.63
C LYS A 140 -8.10 22.13 3.12
N ALA A 141 -8.99 22.91 3.74
CA ALA A 141 -9.36 22.72 5.13
C ALA A 141 -10.13 21.42 5.34
N SER A 142 -10.01 20.84 6.54
CA SER A 142 -10.81 19.69 6.97
C SER A 142 -12.29 20.04 7.00
N GLU A 143 -13.14 19.11 6.58
CA GLU A 143 -14.60 19.21 6.68
C GLU A 143 -15.13 18.68 8.01
N ILE A 144 -14.24 18.21 8.90
CA ILE A 144 -14.63 17.78 10.25
C ILE A 144 -15.11 19.01 11.04
N PRO A 145 -16.37 19.01 11.54
CA PRO A 145 -16.93 20.15 12.22
C PRO A 145 -16.28 20.37 13.59
N TRP A 146 -16.31 21.61 14.05
CA TRP A 146 -16.00 21.93 15.44
C TRP A 146 -17.06 21.31 16.38
N PRO A 147 -16.70 20.74 17.54
CA PRO A 147 -15.37 20.67 18.16
C PRO A 147 -14.55 19.39 17.83
N LEU A 148 -15.06 18.51 16.95
CA LEU A 148 -14.39 17.24 16.60
C LEU A 148 -13.05 17.43 15.86
N ASN A 149 -12.78 18.64 15.38
CA ASN A 149 -11.51 19.00 14.75
C ASN A 149 -10.39 19.38 15.76
N TYR A 150 -10.64 19.39 17.07
CA TYR A 150 -9.61 19.66 18.07
C TYR A 150 -8.46 18.65 18.00
N ARG A 151 -7.22 19.16 17.99
CA ARG A 151 -5.99 18.36 17.87
C ARG A 151 -5.39 17.91 19.21
N PHE A 152 -5.86 18.46 20.34
CA PHE A 152 -5.35 18.07 21.68
C PHE A 152 -5.54 16.57 22.00
N PRO A 153 -6.68 15.93 21.71
CA PRO A 153 -6.82 14.48 21.90
C PRO A 153 -5.76 13.65 21.16
N LEU A 154 -5.27 14.13 20.00
CA LEU A 154 -4.21 13.46 19.26
C LEU A 154 -2.85 13.54 19.97
N ALA A 155 -2.60 14.59 20.75
CA ALA A 155 -1.39 14.68 21.58
C ALA A 155 -1.38 13.59 22.66
N VAL A 156 -2.53 13.38 23.32
CA VAL A 156 -2.73 12.31 24.30
C VAL A 156 -2.63 10.94 23.61
N TRP A 157 -3.27 10.78 22.46
CA TRP A 157 -3.18 9.55 21.65
C TRP A 157 -1.72 9.22 21.30
N ASN A 158 -0.94 10.20 20.81
CA ASN A 158 0.49 10.02 20.52
C ASN A 158 1.28 9.62 21.76
N ARG A 159 0.93 10.13 22.94
CA ARG A 159 1.62 9.76 24.18
C ARG A 159 1.42 8.29 24.55
N ILE A 160 0.25 7.74 24.23
CA ILE A 160 -0.16 6.37 24.60
C ILE A 160 0.29 5.36 23.54
N PHE A 161 0.09 5.66 22.26
CA PHE A 161 0.18 4.66 21.18
C PHE A 161 1.38 4.81 20.23
N LEU A 162 2.06 5.96 20.21
CA LEU A 162 3.21 6.15 19.32
C LEU A 162 4.49 5.59 19.94
N ASP A 163 4.97 4.46 19.39
CA ASP A 163 6.35 4.02 19.58
C ASP A 163 7.28 4.87 18.69
N LYS A 164 8.13 5.67 19.32
CA LYS A 164 9.04 6.61 18.65
C LYS A 164 10.39 5.99 18.28
N GLN A 165 10.60 4.71 18.56
CA GLN A 165 11.86 4.04 18.29
C GLN A 165 12.03 3.75 16.81
N THR A 166 13.19 4.12 16.27
CA THR A 166 13.64 3.68 14.95
C THR A 166 13.80 2.16 14.93
N TYR A 167 13.73 1.56 13.75
CA TYR A 167 13.93 0.12 13.62
C TYR A 167 15.28 -0.30 14.17
N GLN A 168 15.28 -1.37 14.98
CA GLN A 168 16.47 -2.00 15.51
C GLN A 168 16.61 -3.36 14.86
N ALA A 169 17.77 -3.62 14.26
CA ALA A 169 18.03 -4.91 13.63
C ALA A 169 18.05 -6.02 14.69
N ASP A 170 17.36 -7.11 14.39
CA ASP A 170 17.41 -8.34 15.17
C ASP A 170 18.72 -9.07 14.84
N ALA A 171 19.60 -9.18 15.84
CA ALA A 171 20.90 -9.83 15.72
C ALA A 171 20.81 -11.35 15.46
N SER A 172 19.64 -11.96 15.71
CA SER A 172 19.38 -13.38 15.39
C SER A 172 18.96 -13.62 13.94
N LYS A 173 18.82 -12.56 13.14
CA LYS A 173 18.32 -12.59 11.77
C LYS A 173 19.38 -12.05 10.80
N ASP A 174 19.34 -12.54 9.57
CA ASP A 174 20.23 -12.05 8.53
C ASP A 174 19.84 -10.63 8.04
N ALA A 175 20.68 -10.07 7.17
CA ALA A 175 20.47 -8.73 6.64
C ALA A 175 19.22 -8.62 5.75
N SER A 176 18.87 -9.67 5.01
CA SER A 176 17.71 -9.68 4.11
C SER A 176 16.41 -9.61 4.90
N TRP A 177 16.30 -10.44 5.95
CA TRP A 177 15.17 -10.43 6.87
C TRP A 177 15.02 -9.08 7.57
N ASN A 178 16.11 -8.53 8.09
CA ASN A 178 16.10 -7.23 8.77
C ASN A 178 15.68 -6.10 7.81
N ARG A 179 16.15 -6.15 6.55
CA ARG A 179 15.73 -5.20 5.52
C ARG A 179 14.23 -5.32 5.21
N GLY A 180 13.72 -6.53 5.06
CA GLY A 180 12.29 -6.78 4.87
C GLY A 180 11.44 -6.27 6.03
N ALA A 181 11.84 -6.57 7.27
CA ALA A 181 11.18 -6.10 8.47
C ALA A 181 11.17 -4.56 8.56
N TYR A 182 12.30 -3.91 8.25
CA TYR A 182 12.39 -2.46 8.19
C TYR A 182 11.42 -1.85 7.19
N LEU A 183 11.31 -2.43 5.99
CA LEU A 183 10.42 -1.94 4.94
C LEU A 183 8.95 -2.16 5.32
N VAL A 184 8.57 -3.36 5.76
CA VAL A 184 7.19 -3.72 6.09
C VAL A 184 6.66 -2.93 7.29
N GLN A 185 7.49 -2.75 8.33
CA GLN A 185 7.11 -2.01 9.55
C GLN A 185 7.29 -0.49 9.40
N GLY A 186 8.11 -0.05 8.45
CA GLY A 186 8.49 1.35 8.23
C GLY A 186 7.77 1.99 7.05
N LEU A 187 8.52 2.43 6.04
CA LEU A 187 7.98 3.16 4.87
C LEU A 187 6.95 2.34 4.09
N GLY A 188 7.14 1.03 3.96
CA GLY A 188 6.19 0.15 3.30
C GLY A 188 4.88 -0.02 4.07
N HIS A 189 4.80 0.42 5.33
CA HIS A 189 3.59 0.65 6.13
C HIS A 189 2.49 -0.41 5.98
N CYS A 190 2.83 -1.68 5.79
CA CYS A 190 1.86 -2.70 5.42
C CYS A 190 0.81 -2.90 6.54
N GLY A 191 1.23 -2.67 7.79
CA GLY A 191 0.36 -2.69 8.96
C GLY A 191 -0.77 -1.65 8.91
N ALA A 192 -0.58 -0.55 8.18
CA ALA A 192 -1.58 0.52 8.11
C ALA A 192 -2.90 0.04 7.48
N CYS A 193 -2.84 -0.95 6.58
CA CYS A 193 -4.02 -1.57 5.99
C CYS A 193 -4.29 -2.97 6.54
N HIS A 194 -3.24 -3.77 6.77
CA HIS A 194 -3.37 -5.20 7.04
C HIS A 194 -3.41 -5.56 8.54
N THR A 195 -3.38 -4.59 9.46
CA THR A 195 -3.49 -4.86 10.91
C THR A 195 -4.82 -4.32 11.45
N PRO A 196 -5.52 -5.08 12.31
CA PRO A 196 -6.77 -4.64 12.87
C PRO A 196 -6.63 -3.44 13.80
N ARG A 197 -7.71 -2.66 13.90
CA ARG A 197 -7.76 -1.42 14.69
C ARG A 197 -8.40 -1.64 16.06
N GLY A 198 -7.86 -0.95 17.07
CA GLY A 198 -8.39 -0.94 18.43
C GLY A 198 -9.51 0.08 18.63
N LEU A 199 -10.03 0.18 19.85
CA LEU A 199 -11.10 1.13 20.20
C LEU A 199 -10.72 2.60 19.97
N ALA A 200 -9.43 2.95 20.07
CA ALA A 200 -8.94 4.29 19.78
C ALA A 200 -8.40 4.41 18.33
N PHE A 201 -8.82 3.49 17.45
CA PHE A 201 -8.43 3.41 16.05
C PHE A 201 -6.92 3.22 15.81
N GLN A 202 -6.16 2.82 16.84
CA GLN A 202 -4.75 2.46 16.73
C GLN A 202 -4.56 1.08 16.12
N GLU A 203 -3.44 0.86 15.44
CA GLU A 203 -2.98 -0.48 15.07
C GLU A 203 -2.84 -1.36 16.32
N LYS A 204 -3.46 -2.55 16.34
CA LYS A 204 -3.33 -3.49 17.46
C LYS A 204 -1.95 -4.18 17.52
N GLY A 205 -1.10 -3.98 16.53
CA GLY A 205 0.28 -4.45 16.49
C GLY A 205 1.09 -3.68 15.45
N LEU A 206 2.32 -3.31 15.78
CA LEU A 206 3.22 -2.62 14.84
C LEU A 206 4.36 -3.52 14.34
N THR A 207 4.50 -4.72 14.91
CA THR A 207 5.57 -5.66 14.60
C THR A 207 5.06 -7.11 14.71
N HIS A 208 5.81 -8.03 14.10
CA HIS A 208 5.57 -9.49 14.15
C HIS A 208 5.48 -10.10 15.56
N ALA A 209 5.86 -9.37 16.62
CA ALA A 209 5.68 -9.82 18.00
C ALA A 209 4.20 -9.88 18.42
N SER A 210 3.31 -9.17 17.72
CA SER A 210 1.86 -9.22 17.93
C SER A 210 1.20 -10.22 16.97
N ASP A 211 0.28 -11.02 17.49
CA ASP A 211 -0.56 -11.91 16.67
C ASP A 211 -1.55 -11.13 15.77
N HIS A 212 -1.79 -9.85 16.08
CA HIS A 212 -2.63 -8.98 15.25
C HIS A 212 -1.88 -8.38 14.07
N PHE A 213 -0.55 -8.24 14.14
CA PHE A 213 0.19 -7.57 13.08
C PHE A 213 0.00 -8.28 11.74
N LEU A 214 -0.49 -7.56 10.73
CA LEU A 214 -0.76 -8.09 9.38
C LEU A 214 -1.82 -9.22 9.30
N SER A 215 -2.68 -9.38 10.32
CA SER A 215 -3.69 -10.45 10.36
C SER A 215 -4.94 -10.21 9.48
N GLY A 216 -4.98 -9.09 8.75
CA GLY A 216 -6.14 -8.61 8.00
C GLY A 216 -7.06 -7.70 8.83
N GLU A 217 -7.79 -6.81 8.14
CA GLU A 217 -8.80 -5.89 8.70
C GLU A 217 -9.71 -5.40 7.59
N THR A 218 -10.95 -5.05 7.93
CA THR A 218 -11.88 -4.40 7.00
C THR A 218 -11.82 -2.89 7.15
N LEU A 219 -11.32 -2.23 6.10
CA LEU A 219 -11.17 -0.78 6.01
C LEU A 219 -11.95 -0.26 4.79
N GLU A 220 -12.82 0.72 5.01
CA GLU A 220 -13.54 1.43 3.94
C GLU A 220 -14.28 0.52 2.93
N GLY A 221 -14.81 -0.63 3.39
CA GLY A 221 -15.51 -1.58 2.52
C GLY A 221 -14.60 -2.49 1.70
N TRP A 222 -13.32 -2.56 2.06
CA TRP A 222 -12.35 -3.53 1.59
C TRP A 222 -11.88 -4.36 2.78
N SER A 223 -11.94 -5.69 2.69
CA SER A 223 -11.16 -6.57 3.56
C SER A 223 -9.71 -6.59 3.04
N ALA A 224 -8.80 -5.97 3.78
CA ALA A 224 -7.38 -6.06 3.53
C ALA A 224 -6.91 -7.48 3.87
N THR A 225 -6.48 -8.21 2.85
CA THR A 225 -6.14 -9.64 2.96
C THR A 225 -5.14 -9.90 4.08
N ASN A 226 -5.32 -10.98 4.83
CA ASN A 226 -4.32 -11.43 5.79
C ASN A 226 -2.96 -11.69 5.11
N LEU A 227 -1.87 -11.10 5.63
CA LEU A 227 -0.52 -11.31 5.06
C LEU A 227 0.32 -12.31 5.87
N ARG A 228 -0.25 -12.92 6.91
CA ARG A 228 0.44 -13.92 7.73
C ARG A 228 0.46 -15.27 7.02
N GLY A 229 1.24 -16.21 7.55
CA GLY A 229 1.35 -17.59 7.04
C GLY A 229 0.12 -18.47 7.20
N ASP A 230 -1.08 -17.88 7.30
CA ASP A 230 -2.36 -18.60 7.27
C ASP A 230 -2.51 -19.32 5.93
N HIS A 231 -2.93 -20.58 5.99
CA HIS A 231 -2.86 -21.50 4.87
C HIS A 231 -4.08 -21.45 3.95
N ASN A 232 -5.16 -20.79 4.36
CA ASN A 232 -6.40 -20.53 3.63
C ASN A 232 -6.46 -19.08 3.20
N THR A 233 -6.51 -18.16 4.16
CA THR A 233 -6.76 -16.73 3.93
C THR A 233 -5.50 -15.87 3.86
N GLY A 234 -4.31 -16.45 4.12
CA GLY A 234 -3.03 -15.75 4.10
C GLY A 234 -2.03 -16.24 3.06
N LEU A 235 -0.76 -15.92 3.31
CA LEU A 235 0.39 -16.24 2.45
C LEU A 235 0.98 -17.63 2.72
N GLY A 236 0.30 -18.49 3.48
CA GLY A 236 0.79 -19.83 3.84
C GLY A 236 1.12 -20.69 2.62
N ARG A 237 0.28 -20.64 1.58
CA ARG A 237 0.47 -21.37 0.31
C ARG A 237 1.42 -20.69 -0.69
N TRP A 238 1.79 -19.44 -0.44
CA TRP A 238 2.62 -18.67 -1.36
C TRP A 238 4.09 -18.95 -1.07
N SER A 239 4.90 -19.11 -2.12
CA SER A 239 6.36 -19.09 -2.01
C SER A 239 6.88 -17.66 -1.84
N GLU A 240 8.14 -17.48 -1.44
CA GLU A 240 8.78 -16.15 -1.46
C GLU A 240 8.79 -15.55 -2.87
N ALA A 241 9.00 -16.40 -3.90
CA ALA A 241 8.94 -15.99 -5.29
C ALA A 241 7.55 -15.50 -5.70
N ASP A 242 6.48 -16.14 -5.22
CA ASP A 242 5.10 -15.71 -5.48
C ASP A 242 4.82 -14.31 -4.90
N ILE A 243 5.33 -14.04 -3.69
CA ILE A 243 5.19 -12.73 -3.03
C ILE A 243 5.98 -11.67 -3.81
N LEU A 244 7.21 -11.97 -4.19
CA LEU A 244 8.05 -11.06 -4.98
C LEU A 244 7.38 -10.71 -6.30
N VAL A 245 6.91 -11.72 -7.06
CA VAL A 245 6.22 -11.50 -8.34
C VAL A 245 4.99 -10.63 -8.12
N TYR A 246 4.16 -10.94 -7.12
CA TYR A 246 2.97 -10.14 -6.83
C TYR A 246 3.31 -8.69 -6.47
N LEU A 247 4.30 -8.43 -5.64
CA LEU A 247 4.68 -7.06 -5.30
C LEU A 247 5.29 -6.32 -6.49
N LYS A 248 5.92 -7.04 -7.44
CA LYS A 248 6.55 -6.44 -8.62
C LYS A 248 5.57 -6.13 -9.75
N SER A 249 4.55 -6.96 -9.95
CA SER A 249 3.63 -6.86 -11.09
C SER A 249 2.17 -6.63 -10.69
N GLY A 250 1.83 -6.87 -9.43
CA GLY A 250 0.46 -6.89 -8.89
C GLY A 250 -0.34 -8.15 -9.18
N ALA A 251 0.22 -9.17 -9.83
CA ALA A 251 -0.49 -10.41 -10.10
C ALA A 251 0.44 -11.62 -10.19
N ASN A 252 0.00 -12.76 -9.66
CA ASN A 252 0.71 -14.02 -9.70
C ASN A 252 -0.28 -15.20 -9.90
N GLN A 253 0.19 -16.43 -9.69
CA GLN A 253 -0.61 -17.64 -9.82
C GLN A 253 -1.71 -17.83 -8.75
N HIS A 254 -1.74 -16.98 -7.73
CA HIS A 254 -2.66 -17.10 -6.59
C HIS A 254 -3.68 -15.95 -6.52
N SER A 255 -3.32 -14.75 -6.99
CA SER A 255 -4.20 -13.58 -6.93
C SER A 255 -3.73 -12.43 -7.83
N SER A 256 -4.58 -11.42 -7.98
CA SER A 256 -4.30 -10.12 -8.59
C SER A 256 -4.70 -8.99 -7.64
N ALA A 257 -3.96 -7.89 -7.67
CA ALA A 257 -4.20 -6.72 -6.84
C ALA A 257 -5.54 -6.05 -7.20
N PHE A 258 -6.25 -5.63 -6.17
CA PHE A 258 -7.54 -4.96 -6.28
C PHE A 258 -7.62 -3.78 -5.30
N GLY A 259 -8.60 -2.90 -5.51
CA GLY A 259 -8.80 -1.73 -4.66
C GLY A 259 -7.55 -0.85 -4.57
N THR A 260 -7.26 -0.36 -3.36
CA THR A 260 -6.09 0.50 -3.10
C THR A 260 -4.76 -0.21 -3.31
N MET A 261 -4.72 -1.54 -3.22
CA MET A 261 -3.49 -2.29 -3.48
C MET A 261 -3.02 -2.12 -4.94
N THR A 262 -3.92 -1.97 -5.91
CA THR A 262 -3.55 -1.67 -7.30
C THR A 262 -2.76 -0.36 -7.39
N THR A 263 -3.16 0.65 -6.62
CA THR A 263 -2.44 1.93 -6.54
C THR A 263 -1.07 1.76 -5.89
N VAL A 264 -0.98 1.00 -4.80
CA VAL A 264 0.30 0.66 -4.15
C VAL A 264 1.25 -0.03 -5.12
N ILE A 265 0.77 -0.98 -5.93
CA ILE A 265 1.60 -1.62 -6.95
C ILE A 265 2.10 -0.59 -7.95
N ASN A 266 1.18 0.14 -8.60
CA ASN A 266 1.48 1.06 -9.69
C ASN A 266 2.40 2.22 -9.27
N ASN A 267 2.30 2.68 -8.02
CA ASN A 267 2.98 3.88 -7.56
C ASN A 267 4.17 3.59 -6.64
N SER A 268 4.24 2.41 -6.02
CA SER A 268 5.27 2.05 -5.04
C SER A 268 6.02 0.76 -5.43
N THR A 269 5.43 -0.41 -5.16
CA THR A 269 6.17 -1.68 -5.08
C THR A 269 6.70 -2.15 -6.44
N GLU A 270 6.06 -1.80 -7.57
CA GLU A 270 6.58 -2.15 -8.89
C GLU A 270 7.96 -1.51 -9.16
N GLY A 271 8.25 -0.36 -8.54
CA GLY A 271 9.52 0.35 -8.67
C GLY A 271 10.54 0.00 -7.59
N MET A 272 10.23 -0.91 -6.67
CA MET A 272 11.19 -1.39 -5.67
C MET A 272 12.24 -2.30 -6.32
N THR A 273 13.43 -2.33 -5.71
CA THR A 273 14.49 -3.24 -6.14
C THR A 273 14.12 -4.69 -5.83
N THR A 274 14.67 -5.62 -6.61
CA THR A 274 14.42 -7.05 -6.41
C THR A 274 14.90 -7.50 -5.03
N GLU A 275 16.01 -6.92 -4.53
CA GLU A 275 16.57 -7.21 -3.21
C GLU A 275 15.61 -6.79 -2.10
N ASP A 276 15.00 -5.61 -2.19
CA ASP A 276 14.06 -5.12 -1.18
C ASP A 276 12.75 -5.93 -1.21
N LEU A 277 12.24 -6.28 -2.40
CA LEU A 277 11.07 -7.15 -2.54
C LEU A 277 11.35 -8.57 -2.01
N SER A 278 12.54 -9.11 -2.26
CA SER A 278 12.97 -10.39 -1.71
C SER A 278 13.05 -10.33 -0.18
N GLY A 279 13.62 -9.27 0.38
CA GLY A 279 13.66 -9.06 1.83
C GLY A 279 12.27 -9.02 2.44
N ILE A 280 11.33 -8.29 1.82
CA ILE A 280 9.91 -8.26 2.23
C ILE A 280 9.32 -9.67 2.20
N ALA A 281 9.52 -10.43 1.12
CA ALA A 281 9.02 -11.80 1.00
C ALA A 281 9.58 -12.72 2.09
N THR A 282 10.90 -12.70 2.30
CA THR A 282 11.59 -13.45 3.37
C THR A 282 11.02 -13.09 4.73
N TYR A 283 10.84 -11.80 5.03
CA TYR A 283 10.27 -11.35 6.30
C TYR A 283 8.83 -11.86 6.49
N LEU A 284 7.95 -11.64 5.52
CA LEU A 284 6.53 -12.03 5.59
C LEU A 284 6.37 -13.54 5.79
N LYS A 285 7.20 -14.37 5.13
CA LYS A 285 7.15 -15.83 5.30
C LYS A 285 7.53 -16.30 6.70
N THR A 286 8.21 -15.49 7.51
CA THR A 286 8.48 -15.84 8.91
C THR A 286 7.32 -15.56 9.86
N ILE A 287 6.31 -14.80 9.42
CA ILE A 287 5.17 -14.45 10.26
C ILE A 287 4.17 -15.60 10.27
N LYS A 288 3.99 -16.24 11.44
CA LYS A 288 3.10 -17.39 11.60
C LYS A 288 1.64 -16.99 11.43
N GLY A 289 0.88 -17.84 10.73
CA GLY A 289 -0.57 -17.68 10.63
C GLY A 289 -1.26 -17.78 12.00
N THR A 290 -2.43 -17.15 12.13
CA THR A 290 -3.19 -17.02 13.38
C THR A 290 -4.67 -17.35 13.26
N ASN A 291 -5.27 -17.13 12.10
CA ASN A 291 -6.72 -17.09 11.88
C ASN A 291 -7.30 -18.45 11.48
N ASP A 292 -6.53 -19.30 10.79
CA ASP A 292 -7.03 -20.55 10.23
C ASP A 292 -6.41 -21.83 10.80
N LYS A 293 -5.68 -21.73 11.93
CA LYS A 293 -4.99 -22.89 12.57
C LYS A 293 -5.87 -24.13 12.79
N HIS A 294 -7.17 -23.95 12.97
CA HIS A 294 -8.13 -25.03 13.21
C HIS A 294 -8.94 -25.43 11.98
N GLN A 295 -8.76 -24.73 10.86
CA GLN A 295 -9.40 -25.06 9.59
C GLN A 295 -8.59 -26.12 8.84
N LYS A 296 -9.27 -26.86 7.97
CA LYS A 296 -8.58 -27.79 7.07
C LYS A 296 -7.91 -27.00 5.94
N PRO A 297 -6.70 -27.38 5.53
CA PRO A 297 -6.09 -26.78 4.36
C PRO A 297 -6.93 -26.93 3.12
N TYR A 298 -7.10 -25.82 2.41
CA TYR A 298 -7.78 -25.78 1.13
C TYR A 298 -7.20 -26.83 0.18
N GLN A 299 -8.09 -27.64 -0.38
CA GLN A 299 -7.78 -28.57 -1.45
C GLN A 299 -8.83 -28.40 -2.53
N TYR A 300 -8.37 -28.14 -3.74
CA TYR A 300 -9.22 -28.02 -4.90
C TYR A 300 -9.97 -29.35 -5.15
N ASP A 301 -11.30 -29.29 -5.24
CA ASP A 301 -12.12 -30.43 -5.62
C ASP A 301 -12.93 -30.15 -6.92
N PRO A 302 -12.61 -30.82 -8.04
CA PRO A 302 -13.37 -30.70 -9.27
C PRO A 302 -14.81 -31.24 -9.14
N ASN A 303 -15.08 -32.17 -8.22
CA ASN A 303 -16.41 -32.75 -8.04
C ASN A 303 -17.37 -31.78 -7.35
N ALA A 304 -16.89 -31.03 -6.35
CA ALA A 304 -17.62 -29.91 -5.75
C ALA A 304 -18.09 -28.91 -6.82
N THR A 305 -17.20 -28.61 -7.77
CA THR A 305 -17.47 -27.69 -8.89
C THR A 305 -18.56 -28.24 -9.80
N GLN A 306 -18.47 -29.51 -10.22
CA GLN A 306 -19.49 -30.14 -11.05
C GLN A 306 -20.86 -30.22 -10.36
N ALA A 307 -20.90 -30.50 -9.06
CA ALA A 307 -22.17 -30.59 -8.31
C ALA A 307 -22.93 -29.24 -8.32
N GLN A 308 -22.20 -28.13 -8.17
CA GLN A 308 -22.79 -26.80 -8.15
C GLN A 308 -23.21 -26.30 -9.55
N PHE A 309 -22.46 -26.64 -10.61
CA PHE A 309 -22.89 -26.36 -11.98
C PHE A 309 -23.99 -27.30 -12.49
N LYS A 310 -24.12 -28.53 -11.98
CA LYS A 310 -25.22 -29.44 -12.36
C LYS A 310 -26.58 -29.00 -11.79
N THR A 311 -26.57 -28.12 -10.79
CA THR A 311 -27.77 -27.60 -10.11
C THR A 311 -28.03 -26.13 -10.46
N VAL A 312 -27.61 -25.67 -11.65
CA VAL A 312 -27.79 -24.29 -12.15
C VAL A 312 -29.26 -23.79 -12.11
N THR A 313 -30.25 -24.68 -12.16
CA THR A 313 -31.66 -24.33 -11.94
C THR A 313 -31.99 -24.03 -10.47
N SER A 314 -31.31 -24.69 -9.52
CA SER A 314 -31.46 -24.56 -8.07
C SER A 314 -30.47 -23.59 -7.41
N TYR A 315 -29.42 -23.15 -8.13
CA TYR A 315 -28.40 -22.21 -7.63
C TYR A 315 -28.32 -20.96 -8.53
N PRO A 316 -29.11 -19.91 -8.25
CA PRO A 316 -29.10 -18.68 -9.04
C PRO A 316 -27.70 -18.05 -9.22
N GLY A 317 -26.83 -18.16 -8.22
CA GLY A 317 -25.45 -17.68 -8.29
C GLY A 317 -24.61 -18.37 -9.37
N ALA A 318 -24.80 -19.67 -9.59
CA ALA A 318 -24.10 -20.42 -10.64
C ALA A 318 -24.52 -19.96 -12.05
N ARG A 319 -25.80 -19.60 -12.25
CA ARG A 319 -26.27 -18.99 -13.51
C ARG A 319 -25.59 -17.66 -13.78
N LEU A 320 -25.57 -16.78 -12.77
CA LEU A 320 -24.93 -15.47 -12.88
C LEU A 320 -23.43 -15.62 -13.19
N TYR A 321 -22.74 -16.54 -12.52
CA TYR A 321 -21.34 -16.82 -12.78
C TYR A 321 -21.11 -17.34 -14.22
N GLN A 322 -21.96 -18.27 -14.68
CA GLN A 322 -21.91 -18.79 -16.05
C GLN A 322 -22.14 -17.70 -17.11
N GLN A 323 -23.02 -16.74 -16.81
CA GLN A 323 -23.36 -15.65 -17.73
C GLN A 323 -22.29 -14.56 -17.78
N TYR A 324 -21.72 -14.17 -16.63
CA TYR A 324 -20.90 -12.97 -16.52
C TYR A 324 -19.42 -13.22 -16.24
N CYS A 325 -19.04 -14.38 -15.69
CA CYS A 325 -17.71 -14.58 -15.09
C CYS A 325 -16.89 -15.69 -15.77
N VAL A 326 -17.53 -16.76 -16.26
CA VAL A 326 -16.84 -17.94 -16.82
C VAL A 326 -15.90 -17.61 -17.97
N ALA A 327 -16.23 -16.61 -18.81
CA ALA A 327 -15.39 -16.22 -19.94
C ALA A 327 -13.98 -15.78 -19.51
N CYS A 328 -13.83 -15.25 -18.29
CA CYS A 328 -12.56 -14.78 -17.75
C CYS A 328 -11.97 -15.75 -16.71
N HIS A 329 -12.79 -16.24 -15.78
CA HIS A 329 -12.32 -17.01 -14.63
C HIS A 329 -12.40 -18.52 -14.82
N GLY A 330 -13.01 -18.99 -15.91
CA GLY A 330 -13.23 -20.40 -16.17
C GLY A 330 -14.30 -21.02 -15.28
N GLN A 331 -14.81 -22.19 -15.67
CA GLN A 331 -15.72 -22.97 -14.83
C GLN A 331 -14.99 -23.57 -13.61
N ASP A 332 -13.70 -23.88 -13.78
CA ASP A 332 -12.83 -24.37 -12.70
C ASP A 332 -12.30 -23.25 -11.79
N GLY A 333 -12.66 -21.99 -12.05
CA GLY A 333 -12.26 -20.84 -11.24
C GLY A 333 -10.77 -20.58 -11.26
N LYS A 334 -9.98 -21.21 -12.14
CA LYS A 334 -8.52 -21.05 -12.16
C LYS A 334 -8.07 -19.82 -12.93
N GLY A 335 -8.94 -19.26 -13.78
CA GLY A 335 -8.57 -18.17 -14.67
C GLY A 335 -7.36 -18.50 -15.53
N VAL A 336 -6.60 -17.48 -15.90
CA VAL A 336 -5.38 -17.57 -16.71
C VAL A 336 -4.36 -16.61 -16.10
N ALA A 337 -3.71 -17.04 -15.01
CA ALA A 337 -2.72 -16.22 -14.34
C ALA A 337 -1.52 -15.88 -15.27
N PRO A 338 -0.91 -14.69 -15.13
CA PRO A 338 -1.29 -13.59 -14.23
C PRO A 338 -2.36 -12.64 -14.83
N TYR A 339 -2.90 -12.94 -16.01
CA TYR A 339 -3.77 -12.03 -16.76
C TYR A 339 -5.21 -12.00 -16.27
N LEU A 340 -5.74 -13.16 -15.86
CA LEU A 340 -7.09 -13.34 -15.35
C LEU A 340 -6.99 -14.08 -14.02
N SER A 341 -7.29 -13.38 -12.94
CA SER A 341 -7.05 -13.87 -11.58
C SER A 341 -7.75 -15.21 -11.33
N PRO A 342 -7.08 -16.19 -10.69
CA PRO A 342 -7.76 -17.33 -10.12
C PRO A 342 -8.73 -16.86 -9.02
N LEU A 343 -9.86 -17.55 -8.93
CA LEU A 343 -10.84 -17.45 -7.85
C LEU A 343 -10.75 -18.68 -6.93
N ALA A 344 -10.55 -19.87 -7.51
CA ALA A 344 -10.32 -21.10 -6.77
C ALA A 344 -9.02 -21.01 -5.97
N GLY A 345 -9.09 -21.19 -4.65
CA GLY A 345 -7.94 -21.07 -3.77
C GLY A 345 -7.41 -19.65 -3.61
N ASN A 346 -8.13 -18.62 -4.09
CA ASN A 346 -7.73 -17.24 -3.89
C ASN A 346 -8.01 -16.81 -2.43
N PRO A 347 -7.00 -16.31 -1.68
CA PRO A 347 -7.17 -15.89 -0.29
C PRO A 347 -8.29 -14.86 -0.09
N ALA A 348 -8.51 -13.94 -1.03
CA ALA A 348 -9.57 -12.93 -0.95
C ALA A 348 -10.98 -13.48 -1.23
N VAL A 349 -11.08 -14.60 -1.96
CA VAL A 349 -12.36 -15.32 -2.15
C VAL A 349 -12.67 -16.22 -0.96
N MET A 350 -11.63 -16.73 -0.30
CA MET A 350 -11.74 -17.55 0.92
C MET A 350 -11.80 -16.74 2.21
N ASP A 351 -11.80 -15.41 2.11
CA ASP A 351 -12.01 -14.53 3.26
C ASP A 351 -13.47 -14.65 3.74
N PRO A 352 -13.72 -14.96 5.02
CA PRO A 352 -15.05 -14.92 5.60
C PRO A 352 -15.72 -13.55 5.51
N ASP A 353 -14.96 -12.46 5.44
CA ASP A 353 -15.52 -11.13 5.14
C ASP A 353 -15.66 -10.94 3.61
N PRO A 354 -16.89 -10.92 3.07
CA PRO A 354 -17.11 -10.82 1.63
C PRO A 354 -16.90 -9.40 1.08
N SER A 355 -16.55 -8.41 1.91
CA SER A 355 -16.50 -6.99 1.54
C SER A 355 -15.67 -6.74 0.28
N SER A 356 -14.44 -7.27 0.22
CA SER A 356 -13.56 -7.11 -0.96
C SER A 356 -14.15 -7.76 -2.21
N LEU A 357 -14.66 -8.98 -2.09
CA LEU A 357 -15.23 -9.71 -3.23
C LEU A 357 -16.49 -9.01 -3.77
N ILE A 358 -17.37 -8.54 -2.88
CA ILE A 358 -18.52 -7.70 -3.24
C ILE A 358 -18.05 -6.42 -3.94
N ASN A 359 -17.04 -5.74 -3.40
CA ASN A 359 -16.56 -4.47 -3.94
C ASN A 359 -15.95 -4.64 -5.34
N VAL A 360 -15.14 -5.67 -5.56
CA VAL A 360 -14.58 -6.02 -6.88
C VAL A 360 -15.69 -6.29 -7.89
N ILE A 361 -16.76 -7.00 -7.52
CA ILE A 361 -17.90 -7.26 -8.43
C ILE A 361 -18.63 -5.96 -8.74
N LEU A 362 -18.94 -5.14 -7.73
CA LEU A 362 -19.69 -3.91 -7.92
C LEU A 362 -18.87 -2.89 -8.75
N ASN A 363 -17.65 -2.64 -8.33
CA ASN A 363 -16.86 -1.48 -8.75
C ASN A 363 -15.69 -1.83 -9.69
N GLY A 364 -15.46 -3.12 -9.97
CA GLY A 364 -14.34 -3.59 -10.77
C GLY A 364 -13.00 -3.39 -10.05
N SER A 365 -11.91 -3.48 -10.82
CA SER A 365 -10.57 -3.11 -10.34
C SER A 365 -10.06 -1.87 -11.09
N PRO A 366 -9.24 -1.02 -10.44
CA PRO A 366 -8.41 -0.07 -11.17
C PRO A 366 -7.47 -0.83 -12.13
N GLN A 367 -7.03 -0.18 -13.21
CA GLN A 367 -6.15 -0.84 -14.16
C GLN A 367 -4.76 -1.03 -13.55
N LEU A 368 -4.38 -2.29 -13.41
CA LEU A 368 -3.03 -2.67 -12.99
C LEU A 368 -2.03 -2.28 -14.07
N LYS A 369 -0.89 -1.73 -13.66
CA LYS A 369 0.25 -1.45 -14.51
C LYS A 369 1.42 -2.26 -13.99
N ALA A 370 2.09 -2.95 -14.89
CA ALA A 370 3.35 -3.61 -14.61
C ALA A 370 4.41 -2.94 -15.46
N GLN A 371 5.37 -2.27 -14.81
CA GLN A 371 6.48 -1.58 -15.46
C GLN A 371 5.98 -0.51 -16.46
N GLY A 372 4.92 0.19 -16.09
CA GLY A 372 4.28 1.21 -16.94
C GLY A 372 3.41 0.67 -18.08
N VAL A 373 3.34 -0.66 -18.28
CA VAL A 373 2.45 -1.28 -19.25
C VAL A 373 1.15 -1.68 -18.57
N ALA A 374 0.03 -1.18 -19.09
CA ALA A 374 -1.28 -1.48 -18.54
C ALA A 374 -1.69 -2.93 -18.84
N ALA A 375 -2.28 -3.60 -17.86
CA ALA A 375 -2.76 -4.97 -18.01
C ALA A 375 -3.79 -5.05 -19.16
N PRO A 376 -3.75 -6.12 -19.98
CA PRO A 376 -4.59 -6.25 -21.16
C PRO A 376 -6.08 -6.44 -20.81
N PHE A 377 -6.35 -6.96 -19.62
CA PHE A 377 -7.71 -7.19 -19.11
C PHE A 377 -7.87 -6.48 -17.78
N ASN A 378 -9.07 -5.96 -17.54
CA ASN A 378 -9.46 -5.36 -16.27
C ASN A 378 -10.82 -5.92 -15.84
N MET A 379 -11.02 -6.11 -14.54
CA MET A 379 -12.29 -6.63 -14.03
C MET A 379 -13.42 -5.60 -14.29
N PRO A 380 -14.49 -5.96 -15.03
CA PRO A 380 -15.59 -5.05 -15.30
C PRO A 380 -16.43 -4.77 -14.03
N LYS A 381 -17.23 -3.71 -14.10
CA LYS A 381 -18.08 -3.24 -12.99
C LYS A 381 -19.52 -3.72 -13.17
N PHE A 382 -20.10 -4.39 -12.18
CA PHE A 382 -21.47 -4.93 -12.24
C PHE A 382 -22.48 -4.17 -11.39
N ARG A 383 -22.09 -3.07 -10.74
CA ARG A 383 -22.96 -2.28 -9.84
C ARG A 383 -24.33 -1.93 -10.44
N HIS A 384 -24.41 -1.57 -11.71
CA HIS A 384 -25.69 -1.19 -12.34
C HIS A 384 -26.38 -2.34 -13.08
N MET A 385 -25.71 -3.49 -13.21
CA MET A 385 -26.23 -4.66 -13.91
C MET A 385 -26.87 -5.69 -12.97
N LEU A 386 -26.35 -5.80 -11.74
CA LEU A 386 -26.81 -6.77 -10.74
C LEU A 386 -27.35 -6.07 -9.50
N ASN A 387 -28.51 -6.54 -9.02
CA ASN A 387 -29.08 -6.10 -7.74
C ASN A 387 -28.40 -6.78 -6.54
N ASP A 388 -28.76 -6.38 -5.32
CA ASP A 388 -28.10 -6.86 -4.09
C ASP A 388 -28.27 -8.38 -3.88
N THR A 389 -29.44 -8.92 -4.21
CA THR A 389 -29.70 -10.36 -4.14
C THR A 389 -28.87 -11.13 -5.15
N GLU A 390 -28.76 -10.65 -6.38
CA GLU A 390 -27.97 -11.30 -7.44
C GLU A 390 -26.48 -11.31 -7.10
N VAL A 391 -25.94 -10.18 -6.61
CA VAL A 391 -24.54 -10.12 -6.18
C VAL A 391 -24.31 -11.04 -4.98
N ALA A 392 -25.21 -11.08 -3.99
CA ALA A 392 -25.08 -11.97 -2.84
C ALA A 392 -25.08 -13.45 -3.26
N GLN A 393 -25.94 -13.83 -4.21
CA GLN A 393 -25.98 -15.18 -4.78
C GLN A 393 -24.70 -15.52 -5.54
N LEU A 394 -24.17 -14.59 -6.32
CA LEU A 394 -22.92 -14.76 -7.07
C LEU A 394 -21.72 -14.93 -6.13
N VAL A 395 -21.61 -14.09 -5.10
CA VAL A 395 -20.57 -14.17 -4.07
C VAL A 395 -20.66 -15.50 -3.31
N SER A 396 -21.86 -15.88 -2.87
CA SER A 396 -22.10 -17.15 -2.17
C SER A 396 -21.69 -18.35 -3.01
N PHE A 397 -21.96 -18.31 -4.31
CA PHE A 397 -21.49 -19.35 -5.22
C PHE A 397 -19.96 -19.43 -5.23
N MET A 398 -19.25 -18.31 -5.42
CA MET A 398 -17.77 -18.32 -5.45
C MET A 398 -17.15 -18.73 -4.10
N GLN A 399 -17.78 -18.37 -2.99
CA GLN A 399 -17.35 -18.69 -1.63
C GLN A 399 -17.67 -20.15 -1.21
N THR A 400 -18.50 -20.86 -1.97
CA THR A 400 -18.80 -22.28 -1.74
C THR A 400 -18.23 -23.17 -2.85
N ALA A 401 -17.89 -22.59 -4.01
CA ALA A 401 -17.32 -23.30 -5.14
C ALA A 401 -15.89 -23.75 -4.93
N TRP A 402 -15.49 -24.75 -5.71
CA TRP A 402 -14.14 -25.30 -5.73
C TRP A 402 -13.64 -25.76 -4.35
N ASN A 403 -14.56 -26.19 -3.47
CA ASN A 403 -14.31 -26.62 -2.08
C ASN A 403 -13.90 -25.49 -1.12
N HIS A 404 -14.41 -24.28 -1.33
CA HIS A 404 -14.37 -23.24 -0.31
C HIS A 404 -15.45 -23.53 0.77
N PRO A 405 -15.09 -23.57 2.07
CA PRO A 405 -16.02 -23.97 3.13
C PRO A 405 -16.68 -22.76 3.83
N LEU A 406 -17.11 -21.74 3.08
CA LEU A 406 -17.69 -20.52 3.66
C LEU A 406 -19.22 -20.53 3.66
N GLU A 407 -19.80 -19.74 4.56
CA GLU A 407 -21.23 -19.48 4.60
C GLU A 407 -21.68 -18.56 3.44
N ALA A 408 -22.97 -18.60 3.13
CA ALA A 408 -23.53 -17.76 2.08
C ALA A 408 -23.55 -16.27 2.50
N THR A 409 -23.13 -15.40 1.59
CA THR A 409 -23.23 -13.95 1.72
C THR A 409 -24.69 -13.49 1.60
N SER A 410 -25.09 -12.51 2.42
CA SER A 410 -26.44 -11.96 2.40
C SER A 410 -26.58 -10.74 1.48
N ALA A 411 -27.81 -10.46 1.02
CA ALA A 411 -28.11 -9.22 0.29
C ALA A 411 -27.88 -7.95 1.14
N GLN A 412 -27.96 -8.07 2.47
CA GLN A 412 -27.70 -6.96 3.38
C GLN A 412 -26.21 -6.57 3.40
N ASP A 413 -25.32 -7.56 3.29
CA ASP A 413 -23.87 -7.31 3.16
C ASP A 413 -23.58 -6.52 1.89
N VAL A 414 -24.21 -6.91 0.78
CA VAL A 414 -24.09 -6.18 -0.49
C VAL A 414 -24.64 -4.76 -0.38
N ALA A 415 -25.83 -4.60 0.20
CA ALA A 415 -26.44 -3.28 0.39
C ALA A 415 -25.56 -2.35 1.23
N LYS A 416 -24.86 -2.89 2.24
CA LYS A 416 -23.91 -2.14 3.08
C LYS A 416 -22.73 -1.63 2.24
N ILE A 417 -22.07 -2.50 1.48
CA ILE A 417 -20.96 -2.11 0.59
C ILE A 417 -21.43 -1.16 -0.51
N ARG A 418 -22.62 -1.38 -1.06
CA ARG A 418 -23.19 -0.51 -2.08
C ARG A 418 -23.45 0.90 -1.55
N LYS A 419 -23.81 1.09 -0.29
CA LYS A 419 -24.00 2.44 0.28
C LYS A 419 -22.70 3.21 0.46
N LEU A 420 -21.56 2.52 0.55
CA LEU A 420 -20.26 3.17 0.53
C LEU A 420 -20.06 3.82 -0.83
N ALA A 421 -19.61 5.07 -0.84
CA ALA A 421 -19.21 5.74 -2.07
C ALA A 421 -18.14 4.86 -2.76
N PRO A 422 -18.15 4.71 -4.11
CA PRO A 422 -17.03 4.08 -4.79
C PRO A 422 -15.74 4.79 -4.35
N SER A 423 -14.78 4.04 -3.81
CA SER A 423 -13.50 4.59 -3.40
C SER A 423 -12.93 5.40 -4.57
N ALA A 424 -12.52 6.65 -4.33
CA ALA A 424 -12.14 7.61 -5.37
C ALA A 424 -10.74 7.34 -5.98
N HIS A 425 -10.38 6.07 -6.13
CA HIS A 425 -9.05 5.62 -6.53
C HIS A 425 -9.04 5.09 -7.97
#